data_AF-A0A1H7Y6B2-F1
#
_entry.id   AF-A0A1H7Y6B2-F1
#
_cell.length_a   1.000
_cell.length_b   1.000
_cell.length_c   1.000
_cell.angle_alpha   90.00
_cell.angle_beta   90.00
_cell.angle_gamma   90.00
#
_symmetry.space_group_name_H-M   'P 1'
#
loop_
_entity.id
_entity.type
_entity.pdbx_description
1 polymer ?
#
loop_
_entity_poly.entity_id
_entity_poly.type
_entity_poly.pdbx_seq_one_letter_code
_entity_poly.pdbx_strand_id
1 'polypeptide(L)'
;MKTFTTAFSAALIAGAAQADPTLGITKSMPQVTVQTESGPQVIDRVQDPSNEITGQWARTSRQCPEFCIQAMSPAPGVSTIGELELLEMLQDPGSVVVDSRTPDWFQGGTIPGAINFASGPRCRSIDFERTSELPSVVVLSAWPNAILMSEV
;
A
#
# COMPACT_ATOMS: atom_id res chain seq x y z
N MET A 1 -64.96 10.31 24.53
CA MET A 1 -64.41 9.07 23.97
C MET A 1 -63.62 9.46 22.73
N LYS A 2 -62.28 9.43 22.77
CA LYS A 2 -61.40 9.83 21.65
C LYS A 2 -60.60 8.59 21.24
N THR A 3 -60.87 8.09 20.05
CA THR A 3 -60.22 6.94 19.42
C THR A 3 -58.78 7.29 19.05
N PHE A 4 -57.81 6.55 19.61
CA PHE A 4 -56.41 6.61 19.19
C PHE A 4 -56.18 5.56 18.11
N THR A 5 -55.90 6.01 16.89
CA THR A 5 -55.55 5.15 15.76
C THR A 5 -54.02 5.10 15.66
N THR A 6 -53.43 3.93 15.94
CA THR A 6 -51.98 3.70 15.91
C THR A 6 -51.54 3.39 14.48
N ALA A 7 -50.61 4.19 13.92
CA ALA A 7 -50.01 3.97 12.62
C ALA A 7 -48.81 3.00 12.73
N PHE A 8 -48.84 1.89 11.99
CA PHE A 8 -47.76 0.91 11.91
C PHE A 8 -46.83 1.31 10.75
N SER A 9 -45.67 1.89 11.06
CA SER A 9 -44.64 2.22 10.07
C SER A 9 -43.73 1.01 9.84
N ALA A 10 -43.79 0.42 8.64
CA ALA A 10 -42.89 -0.64 8.22
C ALA A 10 -41.54 -0.04 7.81
N ALA A 11 -40.49 -0.30 8.60
CA ALA A 11 -39.12 0.06 8.26
C ALA A 11 -38.55 -0.94 7.25
N LEU A 12 -38.28 -0.48 6.02
CA LEU A 12 -37.53 -1.21 5.00
C LEU A 12 -36.05 -1.23 5.40
N ILE A 13 -35.57 -2.39 5.89
CA ILE A 13 -34.14 -2.64 6.05
C ILE A 13 -33.63 -3.06 4.66
N ALA A 14 -33.13 -2.09 3.90
CA ALA A 14 -32.36 -2.37 2.69
C ALA A 14 -31.00 -2.93 3.12
N GLY A 15 -30.84 -4.25 3.04
CA GLY A 15 -29.53 -4.88 3.14
C GLY A 15 -28.68 -4.41 1.96
N ALA A 16 -27.57 -3.72 2.24
CA ALA A 16 -26.57 -3.43 1.23
C ALA A 16 -25.98 -4.76 0.75
N ALA A 17 -26.33 -5.17 -0.46
CA ALA A 17 -25.63 -6.25 -1.13
C ALA A 17 -24.21 -5.76 -1.43
N GLN A 18 -23.22 -6.23 -0.68
CA GLN A 18 -21.82 -6.07 -1.06
C GLN A 18 -21.59 -6.88 -2.34
N ALA A 19 -21.42 -6.17 -3.46
CA ALA A 19 -20.99 -6.79 -4.70
C ALA A 19 -19.62 -7.43 -4.48
N ASP A 20 -19.47 -8.69 -4.89
CA ASP A 20 -18.19 -9.38 -4.93
C ASP A 20 -17.24 -8.59 -5.87
N PRO A 21 -16.10 -8.05 -5.37
CA PRO A 21 -15.23 -7.23 -6.20
C PRO A 21 -14.66 -8.10 -7.32
N THR A 22 -15.10 -7.83 -8.53
CA THR A 22 -14.69 -8.56 -9.74
C THR A 22 -13.18 -8.42 -9.98
N LEU A 23 -12.55 -7.38 -9.43
CA LEU A 23 -11.12 -7.09 -9.55
C LEU A 23 -10.43 -7.20 -8.19
N GLY A 24 -10.07 -8.42 -7.79
CA GLY A 24 -9.27 -8.66 -6.58
C GLY A 24 -7.77 -8.47 -6.79
N ILE A 25 -7.03 -8.33 -5.69
CA ILE A 25 -5.55 -8.40 -5.66
C ILE A 25 -5.12 -9.79 -6.15
N THR A 26 -5.76 -10.83 -5.62
CA THR A 26 -5.72 -12.20 -6.16
C THR A 26 -7.13 -12.75 -6.28
N LYS A 27 -7.29 -13.94 -6.88
CA LYS A 27 -8.59 -14.62 -6.98
C LYS A 27 -9.23 -14.90 -5.62
N SER A 28 -8.42 -15.05 -4.57
CA SER A 28 -8.88 -15.36 -3.21
C SER A 28 -8.70 -14.20 -2.24
N MET A 29 -8.10 -13.09 -2.67
CA MET A 29 -7.81 -11.93 -1.86
C MET A 29 -8.33 -10.67 -2.56
N PRO A 30 -9.58 -10.26 -2.28
CA PRO A 30 -10.18 -9.11 -2.93
C PRO A 30 -9.54 -7.78 -2.49
N GLN A 31 -9.22 -7.66 -1.21
CA GLN A 31 -8.64 -6.47 -0.57
C GLN A 31 -7.79 -6.90 0.64
N VAL A 32 -6.96 -5.98 1.13
CA VAL A 32 -6.15 -6.12 2.35
C VAL A 32 -6.43 -4.92 3.26
N THR A 33 -6.54 -5.14 4.57
CA THR A 33 -6.60 -4.05 5.55
C THR A 33 -5.30 -3.99 6.33
N VAL A 34 -4.65 -2.83 6.31
CA VAL A 34 -3.39 -2.55 7.01
C VAL A 34 -3.67 -1.62 8.17
N GLN A 35 -3.12 -1.93 9.35
CA GLN A 35 -3.21 -1.02 10.50
C GLN A 35 -2.11 0.03 10.38
N THR A 36 -2.51 1.30 10.40
CA THR A 36 -1.58 2.43 10.39
C THR A 36 -1.77 3.29 11.63
N GLU A 37 -0.82 4.19 11.92
CA GLU A 37 -0.97 5.16 13.02
C GLU A 37 -2.22 6.05 12.87
N SER A 38 -2.68 6.28 11.64
CA SER A 38 -3.88 7.06 11.34
C SER A 38 -5.17 6.22 11.34
N GLY A 39 -5.08 4.92 11.68
CA GLY A 39 -6.18 3.96 11.66
C GLY A 39 -6.07 2.93 10.53
N PRO A 40 -7.06 2.02 10.41
CA PRO A 40 -7.06 1.00 9.37
C PRO A 40 -7.19 1.63 7.99
N GLN A 41 -6.33 1.22 7.06
CA GLN A 41 -6.36 1.59 5.65
C GLN A 41 -6.64 0.35 4.80
N VAL A 42 -7.47 0.49 3.77
CA VAL A 42 -7.82 -0.61 2.86
C VAL A 42 -7.00 -0.45 1.59
N ILE A 43 -6.30 -1.53 1.21
CA ILE A 43 -5.63 -1.68 -0.06
C ILE A 43 -6.52 -2.58 -0.92
N ASP A 44 -7.03 -2.04 -2.02
CA ASP A 44 -7.84 -2.74 -3.00
C ASP A 44 -7.54 -2.24 -4.41
N ARG A 45 -8.19 -2.85 -5.40
CA ARG A 45 -8.10 -2.40 -6.79
C ARG A 45 -9.29 -1.53 -7.12
N VAL A 46 -9.06 -0.54 -7.99
CA VAL A 46 -10.13 0.21 -8.64
C VAL A 46 -11.06 -0.78 -9.35
N GLN A 47 -12.34 -0.80 -8.97
CA GLN A 47 -13.36 -1.72 -9.49
C GLN A 47 -13.91 -1.28 -10.86
N ASP A 48 -13.02 -0.85 -11.76
CA ASP A 48 -13.33 -0.47 -13.13
C ASP A 48 -12.38 -1.22 -14.10
N PRO A 49 -12.88 -2.18 -14.90
CA PRO A 49 -12.06 -2.93 -15.86
C PRO A 49 -11.48 -2.07 -16.98
N SER A 50 -11.96 -0.84 -17.17
CA SER A 50 -11.47 0.12 -18.14
C SER A 50 -10.51 1.16 -17.54
N ASN A 51 -10.18 1.07 -16.25
CA ASN A 51 -9.28 2.01 -15.60
C ASN A 51 -7.86 1.94 -16.20
N GLU A 52 -7.30 3.10 -16.54
CA GLU A 52 -5.97 3.24 -17.12
C GLU A 52 -5.07 4.08 -16.21
N ILE A 53 -3.76 3.80 -16.25
CA ILE A 53 -2.77 4.64 -15.56
C ILE A 53 -2.66 5.96 -16.29
N THR A 54 -2.73 7.08 -15.56
CA THR A 54 -2.64 8.43 -16.12
C THR A 54 -1.44 9.22 -15.58
N GLY A 55 -1.25 10.44 -16.09
CA GLY A 55 -0.26 11.39 -15.57
C GLY A 55 1.19 10.92 -15.72
N GLN A 56 2.01 11.19 -14.70
CA GLN A 56 3.44 10.87 -14.72
C GLN A 56 3.72 9.36 -14.72
N TRP A 57 2.80 8.56 -14.19
CA TRP A 57 2.90 7.10 -14.10
C TRP A 57 2.67 6.42 -15.45
N ALA A 58 1.95 7.05 -16.38
CA ALA A 58 1.75 6.55 -17.74
C ALA A 58 3.03 6.57 -18.60
N ARG A 59 4.08 7.31 -18.20
CA ARG A 59 5.32 7.45 -18.98
C ARG A 59 6.30 6.31 -18.70
N THR A 60 6.36 5.34 -19.62
CA THR A 60 7.23 4.15 -19.54
C THR A 60 8.62 4.32 -20.17
N SER A 61 8.82 5.33 -21.04
CA SER A 61 10.06 5.53 -21.82
C SER A 61 11.07 6.48 -21.17
N ARG A 62 11.29 6.34 -19.85
CA ARG A 62 12.22 7.22 -19.11
C ARG A 62 13.68 6.88 -19.44
N GLN A 63 14.51 7.91 -19.62
CA GLN A 63 15.92 7.73 -19.92
C GLN A 63 16.71 7.28 -18.68
N CYS A 64 17.65 6.35 -18.88
CA CYS A 64 18.73 6.09 -17.93
C CYS A 64 19.80 7.19 -18.14
N PRO A 65 20.40 7.81 -17.10
CA PRO A 65 20.46 7.42 -15.70
C PRO A 65 19.51 8.23 -14.82
N GLU A 66 18.60 7.52 -14.17
CA GLU A 66 17.76 7.92 -13.03
C GLU A 66 16.96 6.63 -12.77
N PHE A 67 16.21 6.15 -13.76
CA PHE A 67 15.26 5.03 -13.62
C PHE A 67 15.72 3.72 -14.29
N CYS A 68 17.02 3.39 -14.22
CA CYS A 68 17.55 2.21 -14.90
C CYS A 68 17.07 0.92 -14.21
N ILE A 69 16.59 -0.04 -14.99
CA ILE A 69 16.19 -1.36 -14.48
C ILE A 69 17.39 -2.04 -13.78
N GLN A 70 17.12 -2.66 -12.64
CA GLN A 70 18.12 -3.36 -11.84
C GLN A 70 17.92 -4.88 -11.95
N ALA A 71 18.94 -5.64 -11.55
CA ALA A 71 18.82 -7.09 -11.41
C ALA A 71 17.81 -7.46 -10.32
N MET A 72 17.17 -8.63 -10.47
CA MET A 72 16.19 -9.11 -9.49
C MET A 72 16.80 -9.33 -8.10
N SER A 73 18.07 -9.74 -8.02
CA SER A 73 18.81 -9.81 -6.76
C SER A 73 19.77 -8.62 -6.66
N PRO A 74 19.58 -7.72 -5.69
CA PRO A 74 20.37 -6.50 -5.60
C PRO A 74 21.77 -6.75 -5.02
N ALA A 75 21.91 -7.68 -4.08
CA ALA A 75 23.17 -8.04 -3.45
C ALA A 75 23.09 -9.42 -2.76
N PRO A 76 24.23 -10.11 -2.54
CA PRO A 76 24.28 -11.31 -1.71
C PRO A 76 23.74 -11.04 -0.29
N GLY A 77 22.92 -11.95 0.23
CA GLY A 77 22.33 -11.82 1.57
C GLY A 77 21.09 -10.91 1.63
N VAL A 78 20.67 -10.30 0.51
CA VAL A 78 19.43 -9.55 0.41
C VAL A 78 18.38 -10.40 -0.30
N SER A 79 17.30 -10.71 0.42
CA SER A 79 16.14 -11.40 -0.15
C SER A 79 15.23 -10.40 -0.85
N THR A 80 14.97 -10.65 -2.13
CA THR A 80 13.97 -9.91 -2.88
C THR A 80 12.59 -10.45 -2.56
N ILE A 81 11.66 -9.56 -2.25
CA ILE A 81 10.25 -9.89 -2.03
C ILE A 81 9.38 -9.35 -3.18
N GLY A 82 8.25 -10.00 -3.43
CA GLY A 82 7.21 -9.49 -4.30
C GLY A 82 6.18 -8.67 -3.52
N GLU A 83 5.12 -8.28 -4.22
CA GLU A 83 4.03 -7.52 -3.63
C GLU A 83 3.21 -8.35 -2.64
N LEU A 84 2.99 -9.64 -2.89
CA LEU A 84 2.21 -10.47 -1.97
C LEU A 84 2.90 -10.62 -0.61
N GLU A 85 4.21 -10.87 -0.62
CA GLU A 85 5.01 -10.93 0.60
C GLU A 85 5.04 -9.56 1.30
N LEU A 86 5.05 -8.45 0.55
CA LEU A 86 4.94 -7.11 1.12
C LEU A 86 3.58 -6.90 1.83
N LEU A 87 2.47 -7.33 1.23
CA LEU A 87 1.15 -7.24 1.84
C LEU A 87 1.06 -8.07 3.13
N GLU A 88 1.69 -9.25 3.17
CA GLU A 88 1.81 -10.05 4.39
C GLU A 88 2.59 -9.31 5.47
N MET A 89 3.71 -8.68 5.12
CA MET A 89 4.52 -7.89 6.05
C MET A 89 3.80 -6.65 6.58
N LEU A 90 2.97 -6.00 5.77
CA LEU A 90 2.14 -4.87 6.22
C LEU A 90 1.06 -5.30 7.24
N GLN A 91 0.62 -6.55 7.20
CA GLN A 91 -0.35 -7.09 8.17
C GLN A 91 0.32 -7.61 9.46
N ASP A 92 1.63 -7.87 9.42
CA ASP A 92 2.38 -8.38 10.56
C ASP A 92 2.84 -7.23 11.48
N PRO A 93 2.33 -7.14 12.73
CA PRO A 93 2.75 -6.11 13.68
C PRO A 93 4.21 -6.25 14.14
N GLY A 94 4.86 -7.40 13.89
CA GLY A 94 6.29 -7.61 14.13
C GLY A 94 7.20 -7.06 13.03
N SER A 95 6.62 -6.67 11.89
CA SER A 95 7.35 -6.22 10.71
C SER A 95 7.28 -4.71 10.51
N VAL A 96 8.32 -4.15 9.89
CA VAL A 96 8.38 -2.71 9.58
C VAL A 96 8.76 -2.51 8.12
N VAL A 97 7.93 -1.76 7.40
CA VAL A 97 8.21 -1.34 6.03
C VAL A 97 8.80 0.06 6.05
N VAL A 98 10.00 0.18 5.48
CA VAL A 98 10.78 1.41 5.45
C VAL A 98 10.84 1.95 4.03
N ASP A 99 10.37 3.17 3.84
CA ASP A 99 10.56 3.93 2.61
C ASP A 99 11.86 4.74 2.73
N SER A 100 12.85 4.42 1.90
CA SER A 100 14.15 5.09 1.93
C SER A 100 14.26 6.32 1.03
N ARG A 101 13.17 6.72 0.37
CA ARG A 101 13.14 7.92 -0.48
C ARG A 101 13.33 9.19 0.34
N THR A 102 13.60 10.31 -0.34
CA THR A 102 13.62 11.62 0.34
C THR A 102 12.22 11.98 0.87
N PRO A 103 12.12 12.83 1.90
CA PRO A 103 10.84 13.15 2.53
C PRO A 103 9.81 13.74 1.56
N ASP A 104 10.24 14.54 0.58
CA ASP A 104 9.34 15.13 -0.42
C ASP A 104 8.63 14.05 -1.25
N TRP A 105 9.33 12.97 -1.62
CA TRP A 105 8.70 11.86 -2.34
C TRP A 105 7.82 11.00 -1.45
N PHE A 106 8.20 10.80 -0.18
CA PHE A 106 7.36 10.09 0.79
C PHE A 106 6.03 10.81 1.00
N GLN A 107 6.07 12.14 1.17
CA GLN A 107 4.90 12.98 1.32
C GLN A 107 4.04 13.05 0.05
N GLY A 108 4.63 12.89 -1.13
CA GLY A 108 3.92 12.83 -2.41
C GLY A 108 3.13 11.54 -2.63
N GLY A 109 3.28 10.53 -1.77
CA GLY A 109 2.56 9.27 -1.84
C GLY A 109 3.47 8.10 -1.44
N THR A 110 3.05 7.34 -0.44
CA THR A 110 3.78 6.21 0.13
C THR A 110 2.84 5.06 0.44
N ILE A 111 3.41 3.89 0.68
CA ILE A 111 2.64 2.70 1.06
C ILE A 111 2.04 2.92 2.46
N PRO A 112 0.75 2.64 2.67
CA PRO A 112 0.13 2.75 3.99
C PRO A 112 0.89 1.97 5.05
N GLY A 113 1.21 2.60 6.18
CA GLY A 113 1.96 1.99 7.28
C GLY A 113 3.48 1.99 7.12
N ALA A 114 4.01 2.42 5.97
CA ALA A 114 5.45 2.58 5.79
C ALA A 114 5.98 3.81 6.56
N ILE A 115 7.19 3.69 7.09
CA ILE A 115 7.89 4.79 7.78
C ILE A 115 9.05 5.31 6.90
N ASN A 116 9.25 6.62 6.87
CA ASN A 116 10.32 7.21 6.07
C ASN A 116 11.65 7.23 6.82
N PHE A 117 12.67 6.58 6.25
CA PHE A 117 14.07 6.73 6.65
C PHE A 117 14.88 7.21 5.45
N ALA A 118 14.79 8.50 5.14
CA ALA A 118 15.50 9.10 4.02
C ALA A 118 17.03 9.11 4.24
N SER A 119 17.80 8.63 3.26
CA SER A 119 19.26 8.80 3.24
C SER A 119 19.65 10.08 2.47
N GLY A 120 19.74 11.20 3.19
CA GLY A 120 20.35 12.44 2.69
C GLY A 120 21.74 12.68 3.30
N PRO A 121 22.50 13.71 2.88
CA PRO A 121 23.78 14.09 3.51
C PRO A 121 23.65 14.48 5.00
N ARG A 122 22.41 14.60 5.51
CA ARG A 122 22.05 14.80 6.93
C ARG A 122 21.61 13.52 7.66
N CYS A 123 21.43 12.40 6.97
CA CYS A 123 21.13 11.10 7.57
C CYS A 123 22.33 10.18 7.32
N ARG A 124 23.25 10.15 8.28
CA ARG A 124 24.37 9.22 8.30
C ARG A 124 23.81 7.81 8.37
N SER A 125 23.86 7.10 7.25
CA SER A 125 23.36 5.72 7.09
C SER A 125 21.87 5.56 7.44
N ILE A 126 21.20 4.57 6.88
CA ILE A 126 20.09 3.95 7.64
C ILE A 126 20.77 3.56 8.95
N ASP A 127 20.34 4.13 10.07
CA ASP A 127 20.97 3.92 11.37
C ASP A 127 20.83 2.44 11.69
N PHE A 128 21.85 1.65 11.29
CA PHE A 128 21.75 0.20 11.19
C PHE A 128 21.43 -0.38 12.57
N GLU A 129 21.90 0.28 13.64
CA GLU A 129 21.56 -0.03 15.02
C GLU A 129 20.05 0.03 15.26
N ARG A 130 19.37 1.09 14.79
CA ARG A 130 17.91 1.25 14.94
C ARG A 130 17.10 0.27 14.07
N THR A 131 17.62 -0.16 12.92
CA THR A 131 16.98 -1.20 12.10
C THR A 131 17.33 -2.62 12.52
N SER A 132 18.46 -2.83 13.20
CA SER A 132 18.92 -4.14 13.66
C SER A 132 18.14 -4.69 14.86
N GLU A 133 17.45 -3.81 15.58
CA GLU A 133 16.54 -4.18 16.67
C GLU A 133 15.11 -4.49 16.17
N LEU A 134 14.81 -4.20 14.89
CA LEU A 134 13.51 -4.48 14.30
C LEU A 134 13.51 -5.91 13.74
N PRO A 135 12.51 -6.75 14.07
CA PRO A 135 12.53 -8.19 13.74
C PRO A 135 12.65 -8.47 12.24
N SER A 136 12.03 -7.63 11.41
CA SER A 136 11.93 -7.77 9.96
C SER A 136 11.74 -6.41 9.30
N VAL A 137 12.78 -5.91 8.62
CA VAL A 137 12.77 -4.62 7.91
C VAL A 137 12.80 -4.84 6.40
N VAL A 138 11.82 -4.27 5.69
CA VAL A 138 11.86 -4.14 4.23
C VAL A 138 12.22 -2.72 3.87
N VAL A 139 13.28 -2.53 3.09
CA VAL A 139 13.66 -1.22 2.57
C VAL A 139 13.16 -1.09 1.14
N LEU A 140 12.19 -0.21 0.95
CA LEU A 140 11.69 0.21 -0.35
C LEU A 140 12.54 1.37 -0.85
N SER A 141 13.51 1.05 -1.71
CA SER A 141 14.15 2.06 -2.54
C SER A 141 13.30 2.29 -3.78
N ALA A 142 12.63 3.43 -3.89
CA ALA A 142 11.86 3.72 -5.08
C ALA A 142 12.76 4.00 -6.29
N TRP A 143 12.85 3.03 -7.18
CA TRP A 143 13.18 3.19 -8.61
C TRP A 143 12.38 2.11 -9.37
N PRO A 144 11.95 2.34 -10.62
CA PRO A 144 10.56 2.23 -11.11
C PRO A 144 9.97 0.80 -11.27
N ASN A 145 10.43 -0.19 -10.51
CA ASN A 145 10.04 -1.59 -10.68
C ASN A 145 9.31 -2.18 -9.45
N ALA A 146 8.55 -1.36 -8.72
CA ALA A 146 7.48 -1.88 -7.87
C ALA A 146 6.19 -1.86 -8.70
N ILE A 147 5.89 -3.01 -9.30
CA ILE A 147 4.57 -3.29 -9.85
C ILE A 147 3.58 -3.24 -8.68
N LEU A 148 2.47 -2.55 -8.93
CA LEU A 148 1.26 -2.35 -8.13
C LEU A 148 1.32 -1.26 -7.06
N MET A 149 0.98 -0.05 -7.52
CA MET A 149 0.17 0.87 -6.74
C MET A 149 -1.09 1.15 -7.56
N SER A 150 -2.22 0.54 -7.18
CA SER A 150 -3.50 1.22 -7.40
C SER A 150 -3.50 2.46 -6.54
N GLU A 151 -3.98 3.56 -7.11
CA GLU A 151 -4.32 4.76 -6.35
C GLU A 151 -5.29 4.36 -5.23
N VAL A 152 -4.93 4.66 -3.99
CA VAL A 152 -5.87 4.79 -2.86
C VAL A 152 -6.35 6.23 -2.83
#